data_AF-H5WS72-F1
#
_entry.id   AF-H5WS72-F1
#
_cell.length_a   1.000
_cell.length_b   1.000
_cell.length_c   1.000
_cell.angle_alpha   90.00
_cell.angle_beta   90.00
_cell.angle_gamma   90.00
#
_symmetry.space_group_name_H-M   'P 1'
#
loop_
_entity.id
_entity.type
_entity.pdbx_description
1 polymer ?
#
loop_
_entity_poly.entity_id
_entity_poly.type
_entity_poly.pdbx_seq_one_letter_code
_entity_poly.pdbx_strand_id
1 'polypeptide(L)'
;MEKIPAALILLACLVLLVRMLLRPVQRQRLDAFARRTWGALKDLPNWRVRRQQRQQAERDAQAAIERAQRRSQMQQDVDWDGNVARPKNFRDRGKLH
;
A
#
# COMPACT_ATOMS: atom_id res chain seq x y z
N MET A 1 0.90 -38.43 25.86
CA MET A 1 0.84 -37.84 24.50
C MET A 1 -0.31 -38.41 23.64
N GLU A 2 -1.05 -39.42 24.10
CA GLU A 2 -2.05 -40.15 23.28
C GLU A 2 -3.37 -39.40 23.04
N LYS A 3 -3.66 -38.34 23.81
CA LYS A 3 -4.93 -37.59 23.71
C LYS A 3 -4.96 -36.64 22.51
N ILE A 4 -3.79 -36.24 22.02
CA ILE A 4 -3.64 -35.31 20.90
C ILE A 4 -4.22 -35.89 19.60
N PRO A 5 -3.85 -37.11 19.15
CA PRO A 5 -4.42 -37.69 17.94
C PRO A 5 -5.93 -37.91 18.06
N ALA A 6 -6.42 -38.37 19.21
CA ALA A 6 -7.85 -38.55 19.45
C ALA A 6 -8.62 -37.22 19.36
N ALA A 7 -8.09 -36.14 19.93
CA ALA A 7 -8.67 -34.81 19.85
C ALA A 7 -8.67 -34.27 18.41
N LEU A 8 -7.60 -34.50 17.64
CA LEU A 8 -7.52 -34.11 16.24
C LEU A 8 -8.55 -34.85 15.37
N ILE A 9 -8.71 -36.15 15.59
CA ILE A 9 -9.70 -36.98 14.87
C ILE A 9 -11.12 -36.50 15.20
N LEU A 10 -11.42 -36.28 16.49
CA LEU A 10 -12.71 -35.79 16.92
C LEU A 10 -13.03 -34.41 16.33
N LEU A 11 -12.04 -33.51 16.32
CA LEU A 11 -12.16 -32.20 15.68
C LEU A 11 -12.39 -32.30 14.16
N ALA A 12 -11.68 -33.18 13.48
CA ALA A 12 -11.88 -33.43 12.05
C ALA A 12 -13.30 -33.95 11.76
N CYS A 13 -13.80 -34.90 12.55
CA CYS A 13 -15.17 -35.41 12.46
C CYS A 13 -16.22 -34.30 12.64
N LEU A 14 -16.05 -33.43 13.64
CA LEU A 14 -16.95 -32.29 13.85
C LEU A 14 -16.94 -31.32 12.67
N VAL A 15 -15.76 -31.00 12.12
CA VAL A 15 -15.64 -30.13 10.95
C VAL A 15 -16.37 -30.72 9.73
N LEU A 16 -16.23 -32.02 9.51
CA LEU A 16 -16.94 -32.75 8.44
C LEU A 16 -18.46 -32.72 8.63
N LEU A 17 -18.92 -32.99 9.85
CA LEU A 17 -20.34 -32.97 10.20
C LEU A 17 -20.95 -31.58 10.00
N VAL A 18 -20.26 -30.54 10.48
CA VAL A 18 -20.64 -29.14 10.23
C VAL A 18 -20.69 -28.87 8.72
N ARG A 19 -19.67 -29.26 7.97
CA ARG A 19 -19.65 -29.06 6.51
C ARG A 19 -20.80 -29.75 5.78
N MET A 20 -21.23 -30.91 6.26
CA MET A 20 -22.35 -31.67 5.68
C MET A 20 -23.71 -31.04 5.98
N LEU A 21 -23.87 -30.45 7.17
CA LEU A 21 -25.07 -29.71 7.58
C LEU A 21 -25.17 -28.31 6.95
N LEU A 22 -24.04 -27.75 6.49
CA LEU A 22 -24.04 -26.44 5.83
C LEU A 22 -24.64 -26.51 4.42
N ARG A 23 -25.72 -25.76 4.22
CA ARG A 23 -26.31 -25.51 2.89
C ARG A 23 -25.29 -24.78 1.99
N PRO A 24 -25.37 -24.96 0.65
CA PRO A 24 -24.38 -24.42 -0.31
C PRO A 24 -24.12 -22.91 -0.19
N VAL A 25 -25.11 -22.12 0.23
CA VAL A 25 -24.96 -20.68 0.48
C VAL A 25 -24.03 -20.38 1.66
N GLN A 26 -24.12 -21.15 2.75
CA GLN A 26 -23.24 -20.98 3.92
C GLN A 26 -21.82 -21.48 3.62
N ARG A 27 -21.71 -22.53 2.79
CA ARG A 27 -20.43 -23.06 2.31
C ARG A 27 -19.61 -22.02 1.54
N GLN A 28 -20.25 -21.23 0.68
CA GLN A 28 -19.57 -20.14 -0.03
C GLN A 28 -19.05 -19.06 0.93
N ARG A 29 -19.80 -18.72 1.98
CA ARG A 29 -19.37 -17.73 2.99
C ARG A 29 -18.18 -18.25 3.80
N LEU A 30 -18.20 -19.53 4.20
CA LEU A 30 -17.06 -20.16 4.86
C LEU A 30 -15.84 -20.26 3.93
N ASP A 31 -16.01 -20.69 2.68
CA ASP A 31 -14.90 -20.79 1.73
C ASP A 31 -14.31 -19.39 1.42
N ALA A 32 -15.13 -18.34 1.38
CA ALA A 32 -14.66 -16.96 1.25
C ALA A 32 -13.90 -16.49 2.50
N PHE A 33 -14.40 -16.83 3.69
CA PHE A 33 -13.74 -16.51 4.95
C PHE A 33 -12.40 -17.25 5.09
N ALA A 34 -12.38 -18.55 4.82
CA ALA A 34 -11.17 -19.39 4.82
C ALA A 34 -10.12 -18.88 3.82
N ARG A 35 -10.53 -18.47 2.62
CA ARG A 35 -9.60 -17.87 1.65
C ARG A 35 -9.02 -16.54 2.15
N ARG A 36 -9.83 -15.70 2.79
CA ARG A 36 -9.37 -14.43 3.39
C ARG A 36 -8.40 -14.67 4.53
N THR A 37 -8.72 -15.58 5.45
CA THR A 37 -7.86 -15.89 6.59
C THR A 37 -6.58 -16.57 6.13
N TRP A 38 -6.64 -17.48 5.17
CA TRP A 38 -5.44 -18.10 4.57
C TRP A 38 -4.56 -17.08 3.86
N GLY A 39 -5.13 -16.13 3.13
CA GLY A 39 -4.39 -15.01 2.54
C GLY A 39 -3.68 -14.17 3.60
N ALA A 40 -4.39 -13.81 4.68
CA ALA A 40 -3.81 -13.09 5.81
C ALA A 40 -2.72 -13.89 6.53
N LEU A 41 -2.89 -15.20 6.71
CA LEU A 41 -1.91 -16.09 7.34
C LEU A 41 -0.67 -16.29 6.47
N LYS A 42 -0.83 -16.33 5.14
CA LYS A 42 0.28 -16.40 4.19
C LYS A 42 1.08 -15.10 4.15
N ASP A 43 0.41 -13.97 4.33
CA ASP A 43 1.03 -12.65 4.40
C ASP A 43 1.55 -12.28 5.80
N LEU A 44 1.25 -13.07 6.84
CA LEU A 44 1.71 -12.86 8.21
C LEU A 44 3.26 -12.74 8.33
N PRO A 45 4.08 -13.62 7.72
CA PRO A 45 5.54 -13.45 7.74
C PRO A 45 6.00 -12.19 6.98
N ASN A 46 5.25 -11.77 5.96
CA ASN A 46 5.54 -10.58 5.16
C ASN A 46 4.90 -9.30 5.71
N TRP A 47 4.19 -9.36 6.84
CA TRP A 47 3.50 -8.19 7.39
C TRP A 47 4.48 -7.11 7.84
N ARG A 48 5.65 -7.52 8.37
CA ARG A 48 6.77 -6.60 8.68
C ARG A 48 7.33 -5.96 7.41
N VAL A 49 7.51 -6.73 6.35
CA VAL A 49 8.00 -6.26 5.04
C VAL A 49 7.01 -5.27 4.42
N ARG A 50 5.70 -5.57 4.44
CA ARG A 50 4.65 -4.65 3.97
C ARG A 50 4.60 -3.35 4.77
N ARG A 51 4.83 -3.41 6.08
CA ARG A 51 4.88 -2.22 6.93
C ARG A 51 6.09 -1.34 6.60
N GLN A 52 7.26 -1.95 6.36
CA GLN A 52 8.46 -1.23 5.92
C GLN A 52 8.30 -0.64 4.52
N GLN A 53 7.73 -1.40 3.58
CA GLN A 53 7.45 -0.92 2.22
C GLN A 53 6.50 0.27 2.20
N ARG A 54 5.47 0.27 3.07
CA ARG A 54 4.57 1.44 3.21
C ARG A 54 5.31 2.68 3.70
N GLN A 55 6.19 2.53 4.70
CA GLN A 55 7.00 3.63 5.20
C GLN A 55 7.99 4.15 4.15
N GLN A 56 8.56 3.27 3.33
CA GLN A 56 9.41 3.65 2.21
C GLN A 56 8.62 4.38 1.12
N ALA A 57 7.44 3.89 0.75
CA ALA A 57 6.58 4.58 -0.22
C ALA A 57 6.16 5.98 0.26
N GLU A 58 5.88 6.14 1.56
CA GLU A 58 5.59 7.45 2.16
C GLU A 58 6.78 8.41 2.08
N ARG A 59 8.00 7.92 2.39
CA ARG A 59 9.23 8.71 2.27
C ARG A 59 9.54 9.10 0.83
N ASP A 60 9.39 8.15 -0.11
CA ASP A 60 9.63 8.40 -1.53
C ASP A 60 8.64 9.43 -2.09
N ALA A 61 7.37 9.35 -1.68
CA ALA A 61 6.35 10.33 -2.03
C ALA A 61 6.67 11.72 -1.45
N GLN A 62 7.04 11.82 -0.18
CA GLN A 62 7.45 13.09 0.45
C GLN A 62 8.67 13.69 -0.23
N ALA A 63 9.69 12.87 -0.54
CA ALA A 63 10.88 13.31 -1.25
C ALA A 63 10.56 13.81 -2.68
N ALA A 64 9.59 13.20 -3.36
CA ALA A 64 9.12 13.67 -4.66
C ALA A 64 8.40 15.02 -4.57
N ILE A 65 7.55 15.20 -3.54
CA ILE A 65 6.85 16.48 -3.28
C ILE A 65 7.86 17.59 -2.96
N GLU A 66 8.84 17.32 -2.08
CA GLU A 66 9.85 18.31 -1.70
C GLU A 66 10.74 18.72 -2.88
N ARG A 67 11.08 17.76 -3.76
CA ARG A 67 11.80 18.05 -5.02
C ARG A 67 10.96 18.94 -5.95
N ALA A 68 9.67 18.67 -6.08
CA ALA A 68 8.77 19.50 -6.88
C ALA A 68 8.64 20.91 -6.30
N GLN A 69 8.50 21.04 -4.98
CA GLN A 69 8.41 22.32 -4.28
C GLN A 69 9.68 23.16 -4.43
N ARG A 70 10.86 22.57 -4.23
CA ARG A 70 12.14 23.26 -4.47
C ARG A 70 12.26 23.74 -5.92
N ARG A 71 11.86 22.91 -6.88
CA ARG A 71 11.86 23.28 -8.29
C ARG A 71 10.88 24.42 -8.59
N SER A 72 9.67 24.40 -8.03
CA SER A 72 8.69 25.48 -8.19
C SER A 72 9.15 26.78 -7.53
N GLN A 73 9.83 26.71 -6.39
CA GLN A 73 10.38 27.88 -5.71
C GLN A 73 11.51 28.53 -6.53
N MET A 74 12.35 27.72 -7.17
CA MET A 74 13.36 28.20 -8.12
C MET A 74 12.72 28.78 -9.39
N GLN A 75 11.60 28.21 -9.84
CA GLN A 75 10.82 28.69 -10.99
C GLN A 75 10.05 29.99 -10.69
N GLN A 76 9.77 30.34 -9.43
CA GLN A 76 9.14 31.59 -9.02
C GLN A 76 9.99 32.84 -9.30
N ASP A 77 11.27 32.64 -9.62
CA ASP A 77 12.17 33.71 -10.10
C ASP A 77 12.02 33.97 -11.62
N VAL A 78 11.08 33.27 -12.27
CA VAL A 78 10.72 33.44 -13.68
C VAL A 78 9.35 34.11 -13.74
N ASP A 79 9.31 35.30 -14.36
CA ASP A 79 8.08 36.01 -14.65
C ASP A 79 7.47 35.39 -15.92
N TRP A 80 6.26 34.87 -15.80
CA TRP A 80 5.57 34.19 -16.90
C TRP A 80 4.64 35.18 -17.58
N ASP A 81 4.98 35.57 -18.81
CA ASP A 81 4.16 36.43 -19.66
C ASP A 81 3.48 35.56 -20.73
N GLY A 82 2.28 35.09 -20.43
CA GLY A 82 1.54 34.16 -21.30
C GLY A 82 2.32 32.86 -21.54
N ASN A 83 2.61 32.54 -22.81
CA ASN A 83 3.36 31.34 -23.20
C ASN A 83 4.89 31.52 -23.19
N VAL A 84 5.39 32.66 -22.72
CA VAL A 84 6.82 33.00 -22.75
C VAL A 84 7.36 33.15 -21.34
N ALA A 85 8.36 32.35 -21.00
CA ALA A 85 9.07 32.40 -19.74
C ALA A 85 10.15 33.49 -19.80
N ARG A 86 10.02 34.59 -19.03
CA ARG A 86 11.08 35.61 -18.90
C ARG A 86 11.80 35.47 -17.56
N PRO A 87 13.08 35.08 -17.53
CA PRO A 87 13.87 35.09 -16.30
C PRO A 87 14.11 36.54 -15.83
N LYS A 88 13.90 36.84 -14.54
CA LYS A 88 14.00 38.20 -13.95
C LYS A 88 15.37 38.87 -14.17
N ASN A 89 16.43 38.08 -14.30
CA ASN A 89 17.82 38.56 -14.36
C ASN A 89 18.21 39.23 -15.69
N PHE A 90 17.33 39.24 -16.68
CA PHE A 90 17.62 39.86 -17.99
C PHE A 90 17.41 41.38 -18.02
N ARG A 91 16.77 41.97 -17.01
CA ARG A 91 16.38 43.39 -17.03
C ARG A 91 17.52 44.35 -16.64
N ASP A 92 18.61 43.83 -16.04
CA ASP A 92 19.74 44.64 -15.54
C ASP A 92 20.93 44.78 -16.51
N ARG A 93 20.96 44.05 -17.65
CA ARG A 93 22.04 44.17 -18.65
C ARG A 93 21.75 45.19 -19.77
N GLY A 94 20.84 46.13 -19.54
CA GLY A 94 20.28 47.01 -20.56
C GLY A 94 20.71 48.48 -20.49
N LYS A 95 21.76 48.84 -19.74
CA LYS A 95 22.36 50.19 -19.77
C LYS A 95 23.89 50.09 -19.70
N LEU A 96 24.50 49.65 -20.80
CA LEU A 96 25.80 50.23 -21.19
C LEU A 96 25.45 51.39 -22.14
N HIS A 97 25.48 52.60 -21.61
CA HIS A 97 25.48 53.85 -22.35
C HIS A 97 26.67 54.68 -21.87
#